data_AF-A0A177EPF9-F1
#
_entry.id   AF-A0A177EPF9-F1
#
_cell.length_a   1.000
_cell.length_b   1.000
_cell.length_c   1.000
_cell.angle_alpha   90.00
_cell.angle_beta   90.00
_cell.angle_gamma   90.00
#
_symmetry.space_group_name_H-M   'P 1'
#
loop_
_entity.id
_entity.type
_entity.pdbx_description
1 polymer ?
#
loop_
_entity_poly.entity_id
_entity_poly.type
_entity_poly.pdbx_seq_one_letter_code
_entity_poly.pdbx_strand_id
1 'polypeptide(L)'
;MIMKLLIMMHIICARLEMNDIRNICESPFSISENILINQSGPLNPLRTYIMHKSSYVYNKRLFSQGIDTDYSMKKGAKSTDSEHFYIYTRNPENDKAYKFSNARCRYSPSYLYYYHKTMIYMFPCENNNLSIESCKNDSFTRFLRAHCNKVDSLYLLASLLLLSEGIDVPISIEKNIHNGERILLKFDFDEFSFIDLPLWLESIVPKETNQKMHDTNGVSEEIDLYIHQENIMHEVGRIMVYQKEAEQIVQFFKSLCREPFLSDLSNCREPSGRQEFNMGYFLESPRLLIQSYIFEYIDNEKQYKLFLDSVYMLLQKMLYYMKSSEQHKQLIKRTINCCFIDVKDLYNGPQRNHVIDICALKYKIDRSSILP
;
A
#
# COMPACT_ATOMS: atom_id res chain seq x y z
N MET A 1 21.83 10.58 22.03
CA MET A 1 21.76 10.41 20.56
C MET A 1 21.02 9.13 20.17
N ILE A 2 21.38 7.97 20.74
CA ILE A 2 20.76 6.65 20.46
C ILE A 2 19.24 6.62 20.73
N MET A 3 18.75 7.15 21.87
CA MET A 3 17.29 7.21 22.12
C MET A 3 16.56 8.13 21.14
N LYS A 4 17.15 9.26 20.73
CA LYS A 4 16.54 10.12 19.71
C LYS A 4 16.49 9.44 18.34
N LEU A 5 17.52 8.66 17.99
CA LEU A 5 17.58 7.83 16.79
C LEU A 5 16.56 6.69 16.83
N LEU A 6 16.40 6.01 17.97
CA LEU A 6 15.40 4.96 18.17
C LEU A 6 13.96 5.52 18.14
N ILE A 7 13.73 6.69 18.73
CA ILE A 7 12.44 7.40 18.68
C ILE A 7 12.15 7.88 17.25
N MET A 8 13.14 8.41 16.52
CA MET A 8 12.95 8.75 15.11
C MET A 8 12.70 7.51 14.25
N MET A 9 13.39 6.39 14.49
CA MET A 9 13.09 5.13 13.79
C MET A 9 11.69 4.59 14.14
N HIS A 10 11.23 4.72 15.38
CA HIS A 10 9.86 4.38 15.77
C HIS A 10 8.84 5.28 15.06
N ILE A 11 9.10 6.57 14.92
CA ILE A 11 8.22 7.51 14.21
C ILE A 11 8.23 7.28 12.68
N ILE A 12 9.32 6.73 12.12
CA ILE A 12 9.49 6.51 10.67
C ILE A 12 9.06 5.08 10.25
N CYS A 13 8.96 4.12 11.18
CA CYS A 13 8.73 2.69 10.88
C CYS A 13 7.77 1.97 11.83
N ALA A 14 6.98 2.68 12.64
CA ALA A 14 5.96 2.02 13.46
C ALA A 14 4.91 1.36 12.55
N ARG A 15 4.47 0.17 12.95
CA ARG A 15 3.29 -0.51 12.42
C ARG A 15 2.39 -0.76 13.61
N LEU A 16 1.09 -0.98 13.37
CA LEU A 16 0.15 -1.36 14.42
C LEU A 16 0.71 -2.52 15.26
N GLU A 17 0.86 -2.29 16.56
CA GLU A 17 1.28 -3.32 17.49
C GLU A 17 0.10 -4.26 17.82
N MET A 18 0.39 -5.41 18.42
CA MET A 18 -0.66 -6.36 18.79
C MET A 18 -1.69 -5.77 19.77
N ASN A 19 -1.27 -4.82 20.61
CA ASN A 19 -2.19 -4.13 21.51
C ASN A 19 -3.12 -3.18 20.75
N ASP A 20 -2.59 -2.43 19.78
CA ASP A 20 -3.41 -1.58 18.90
C ASP A 20 -4.38 -2.42 18.07
N ILE A 21 -3.91 -3.53 17.49
CA ILE A 21 -4.76 -4.48 16.75
C ILE A 21 -5.90 -4.99 17.63
N ARG A 22 -5.60 -5.40 18.87
CA ARG A 22 -6.64 -5.82 19.83
C ARG A 22 -7.64 -4.70 20.07
N ASN A 23 -7.16 -3.50 20.39
CA ASN A 23 -8.04 -2.36 20.68
C ASN A 23 -8.93 -2.03 19.49
N ILE A 24 -8.38 -2.00 18.27
CA ILE A 24 -9.12 -1.76 17.03
C ILE A 24 -10.24 -2.80 16.83
N CYS A 25 -9.98 -4.07 17.14
CA CYS A 25 -10.96 -5.15 16.99
C CYS A 25 -12.02 -5.20 18.10
N GLU A 26 -11.73 -4.65 19.29
CA GLU A 26 -12.60 -4.72 20.47
C GLU A 26 -13.36 -3.42 20.76
N SER A 27 -12.98 -2.30 20.13
CA SER A 27 -13.60 -1.00 20.37
C SER A 27 -14.38 -0.50 19.15
N PRO A 28 -15.54 0.16 19.36
CA PRO A 28 -16.24 0.87 18.31
C PRO A 28 -15.39 2.00 17.69
N PHE A 29 -15.70 2.35 16.45
CA PHE A 29 -15.13 3.53 15.77
C PHE A 29 -16.06 4.74 15.89
N SER A 30 -15.55 5.93 15.53
CA SER A 30 -16.10 7.22 15.96
C SER A 30 -17.54 7.47 15.50
N ILE A 31 -17.94 6.94 14.34
CA ILE A 31 -19.25 7.22 13.74
C ILE A 31 -20.39 6.42 14.36
N SER A 32 -20.12 5.26 14.96
CA SER A 32 -21.17 4.46 15.60
C SER A 32 -20.65 3.67 16.79
N GLU A 33 -21.16 4.01 17.97
CA GLU A 33 -20.81 3.36 19.24
C GLU A 33 -21.24 1.87 19.30
N ASN A 34 -22.09 1.43 18.38
CA ASN A 34 -22.62 0.06 18.33
C ASN A 34 -22.06 -0.77 17.17
N ILE A 35 -21.09 -0.26 16.41
CA ILE A 35 -20.52 -0.99 15.27
C ILE A 35 -19.06 -1.32 15.52
N LEU A 36 -18.73 -2.59 15.35
CA LEU A 36 -17.38 -3.12 15.42
C LEU A 36 -16.91 -3.57 14.03
N ILE A 37 -15.61 -3.74 13.88
CA ILE A 37 -15.06 -4.47 12.74
C ILE A 37 -15.51 -5.93 12.83
N ASN A 38 -15.94 -6.48 11.70
CA ASN A 38 -16.11 -7.92 11.59
C ASN A 38 -14.73 -8.59 11.60
N GLN A 39 -14.45 -9.38 12.63
CA GLN A 39 -13.14 -10.02 12.81
C GLN A 39 -12.82 -11.09 11.73
N SER A 40 -13.83 -11.60 11.03
CA SER A 40 -13.65 -12.48 9.86
C SER A 40 -13.55 -11.70 8.55
N GLY A 41 -13.61 -10.37 8.63
CA GLY A 41 -13.70 -9.45 7.51
C GLY A 41 -12.37 -8.96 6.95
N PRO A 42 -12.42 -8.25 5.80
CA PRO A 42 -11.23 -7.70 5.13
C PRO A 42 -10.58 -6.53 5.87
N LEU A 43 -11.30 -5.90 6.83
CA LEU A 43 -10.82 -4.78 7.64
C LEU A 43 -10.12 -5.21 8.93
N ASN A 44 -9.99 -6.52 9.21
CA ASN A 44 -9.31 -6.97 10.41
C ASN A 44 -7.78 -6.81 10.27
N PRO A 45 -7.12 -5.91 11.04
CA PRO A 45 -5.68 -5.70 10.92
C PRO A 45 -4.84 -6.89 11.41
N LEU A 46 -5.42 -7.82 12.17
CA LEU A 46 -4.72 -9.07 12.52
C LEU A 46 -4.44 -9.92 11.29
N ARG A 47 -5.36 -9.93 10.32
CA ARG A 47 -5.18 -10.67 9.06
C ARG A 47 -3.96 -10.14 8.32
N THR A 48 -3.88 -8.84 8.12
CA THR A 48 -2.76 -8.20 7.42
C THR A 48 -1.46 -8.33 8.21
N TYR A 49 -1.50 -8.25 9.54
CA TYR A 49 -0.35 -8.54 10.40
C TYR A 49 0.21 -9.95 10.15
N ILE A 50 -0.64 -10.99 10.10
CA ILE A 50 -0.21 -12.37 9.83
C ILE A 50 0.40 -12.49 8.44
N MET A 51 -0.21 -11.86 7.43
CA MET A 51 0.29 -11.89 6.05
C MET A 51 1.64 -11.17 5.91
N HIS A 52 1.82 -10.06 6.61
CA HIS A 52 3.09 -9.34 6.71
C HIS A 52 4.15 -10.23 7.36
N LYS A 53 3.86 -10.84 8.51
CA LYS A 53 4.78 -11.77 9.19
C LYS A 53 5.10 -13.01 8.37
N SER A 54 4.21 -13.40 7.47
CA SER A 54 4.41 -14.51 6.54
C SER A 54 5.12 -14.08 5.23
N SER A 55 5.50 -12.81 5.11
CA SER A 55 6.23 -12.26 3.96
C SER A 55 5.51 -12.39 2.62
N TYR A 56 4.17 -12.36 2.60
CA TYR A 56 3.40 -12.64 1.37
C TYR A 56 3.70 -11.63 0.27
N VAL A 57 3.60 -10.33 0.58
CA VAL A 57 3.89 -9.28 -0.40
C VAL A 57 5.37 -9.28 -0.79
N TYR A 58 6.26 -9.51 0.17
CA TYR A 58 7.70 -9.63 -0.09
C TYR A 58 8.00 -10.73 -1.09
N ASN A 59 7.48 -11.92 -0.85
CA ASN A 59 7.70 -13.07 -1.72
C ASN A 59 7.13 -12.82 -3.13
N LYS A 60 5.95 -12.19 -3.21
CA LYS A 60 5.34 -11.83 -4.49
C LYS A 60 6.13 -10.77 -5.24
N ARG A 61 6.61 -9.74 -4.54
CA ARG A 61 7.36 -8.63 -5.14
C ARG A 61 8.73 -9.05 -5.68
N LEU A 62 9.38 -10.05 -5.07
CA LEU A 62 10.73 -10.45 -5.45
C LEU A 62 10.82 -11.75 -6.26
N PHE A 63 9.84 -12.65 -6.14
CA PHE A 63 9.92 -14.00 -6.75
C PHE A 63 8.75 -14.33 -7.68
N SER A 64 7.76 -13.46 -7.86
CA SER A 64 6.67 -13.72 -8.79
C SER A 64 7.15 -13.69 -10.25
N GLN A 65 6.66 -14.64 -11.06
CA GLN A 65 6.84 -14.64 -12.52
C GLN A 65 6.24 -13.41 -13.23
N GLY A 66 5.38 -12.65 -12.54
CA GLY A 66 4.83 -11.39 -13.03
C GLY A 66 5.75 -10.18 -12.90
N ILE A 67 6.93 -10.38 -12.29
CA ILE A 67 7.97 -9.36 -12.15
C ILE A 67 9.07 -9.68 -13.16
N ASP A 68 9.33 -8.74 -14.06
CA ASP A 68 10.50 -8.72 -14.91
C ASP A 68 11.67 -8.18 -14.08
N THR A 69 12.45 -9.11 -13.53
CA THR A 69 13.50 -8.83 -12.56
C THR A 69 14.72 -8.21 -13.22
N ASP A 70 15.15 -7.03 -12.77
CA ASP A 70 16.40 -6.40 -13.23
C ASP A 70 17.62 -7.02 -12.52
N TYR A 71 18.46 -7.69 -13.28
CA TYR A 71 19.69 -8.28 -12.77
C TYR A 71 20.78 -8.24 -13.83
N SER A 72 22.03 -8.33 -13.36
CA SER A 72 23.18 -8.56 -14.22
C SER A 72 24.00 -9.74 -13.70
N MET A 73 24.61 -10.45 -14.63
CA MET A 73 25.54 -11.52 -14.34
C MET A 73 26.84 -11.24 -15.09
N LYS A 74 27.94 -11.09 -14.35
CA LYS A 74 29.26 -10.76 -14.92
C LYS A 74 30.26 -11.83 -14.53
N LYS A 75 31.10 -12.28 -15.46
CA LYS A 75 32.19 -13.22 -15.15
C LYS A 75 33.14 -12.55 -14.14
N GLY A 76 33.36 -13.19 -13.01
CA GLY A 76 34.22 -12.71 -11.94
C GLY A 76 35.69 -12.87 -12.33
N ALA A 77 36.53 -11.93 -11.89
CA ALA A 77 37.98 -11.93 -12.17
C ALA A 77 38.72 -13.18 -11.68
N LYS A 78 38.13 -13.94 -10.75
CA LYS A 78 38.67 -15.21 -10.21
C LYS A 78 38.43 -16.42 -11.12
N SER A 79 37.72 -16.25 -12.24
CA SER A 79 37.43 -17.36 -13.15
C SER A 79 38.70 -17.84 -13.85
N THR A 80 38.86 -19.15 -13.94
CA THR A 80 39.89 -19.85 -14.70
C THR A 80 39.27 -20.54 -15.92
N ASP A 81 40.08 -21.23 -16.72
CA ASP A 81 39.58 -22.01 -17.87
C ASP A 81 38.73 -23.22 -17.42
N SER A 82 38.97 -23.75 -16.22
CA SER A 82 38.24 -24.89 -15.65
C SER A 82 37.12 -24.48 -14.69
N GLU A 83 37.23 -23.33 -14.00
CA GLU A 83 36.25 -22.87 -13.02
C GLU A 83 35.72 -21.47 -13.36
N HIS A 84 34.40 -21.39 -13.53
CA HIS A 84 33.73 -20.15 -13.90
C HIS A 84 33.02 -19.57 -12.68
N PHE A 85 33.48 -18.40 -12.21
CA PHE A 85 32.83 -17.64 -11.17
C PHE A 85 32.02 -16.51 -11.79
N TYR A 86 30.78 -16.33 -11.35
CA TYR A 86 29.94 -15.23 -11.80
C TYR A 86 29.53 -14.35 -10.61
N ILE A 87 29.61 -13.04 -10.81
CA ILE A 87 29.05 -12.04 -9.92
C ILE A 87 27.63 -11.78 -10.38
N TYR A 88 26.69 -12.09 -9.50
CA TYR A 88 25.28 -11.80 -9.69
C TYR A 88 24.93 -10.52 -8.93
N THR A 89 24.29 -9.57 -9.61
CA THR A 89 23.86 -8.29 -9.02
C THR A 89 22.39 -8.07 -9.35
N ARG A 90 21.58 -7.77 -8.33
CA ARG A 90 20.16 -7.42 -8.46
C ARG A 90 19.97 -5.93 -8.25
N ASN A 91 19.10 -5.31 -9.04
CA ASN A 91 18.66 -3.93 -8.83
C ASN A 91 17.12 -3.88 -8.79
N PRO A 92 16.47 -4.28 -7.67
CA PRO A 92 15.01 -4.38 -7.59
C PRO A 92 14.24 -3.08 -7.84
N GLU A 93 14.92 -1.94 -7.71
CA GLU A 93 14.45 -0.59 -8.04
C GLU A 93 14.09 -0.42 -9.53
N ASN A 94 14.73 -1.22 -10.39
CA ASN A 94 14.55 -1.21 -11.85
C ASN A 94 13.62 -2.32 -12.35
N ASP A 95 13.09 -3.16 -11.44
CA ASP A 95 12.13 -4.21 -11.78
C ASP A 95 10.91 -3.61 -12.49
N LYS A 96 10.38 -4.35 -13.46
CA LYS A 96 9.19 -3.97 -14.25
C LYS A 96 8.12 -5.03 -14.14
N ALA A 97 6.90 -4.68 -14.51
CA ALA A 97 5.86 -5.68 -14.69
C ALA A 97 6.13 -6.50 -15.95
N TYR A 98 6.12 -7.82 -15.82
CA TYR A 98 6.31 -8.72 -16.94
C TYR A 98 5.13 -8.64 -17.91
N LYS A 99 5.43 -8.56 -19.20
CA LYS A 99 4.41 -8.54 -20.26
C LYS A 99 4.11 -9.96 -20.73
N PHE A 100 3.04 -10.54 -20.19
CA PHE A 100 2.59 -11.87 -20.57
C PHE A 100 2.11 -11.93 -22.02
N SER A 101 2.55 -12.96 -22.76
CA SER A 101 2.17 -13.21 -24.16
C SER A 101 1.12 -14.32 -24.31
N ASN A 102 0.91 -15.16 -23.29
CA ASN A 102 0.11 -16.40 -23.41
C ASN A 102 -1.31 -16.29 -22.84
N ALA A 103 -2.29 -16.76 -23.62
CA ALA A 103 -3.73 -16.81 -23.28
C ALA A 103 -4.14 -17.97 -22.34
N ARG A 104 -3.20 -18.80 -21.86
CA ARG A 104 -3.51 -19.95 -20.98
C ARG A 104 -3.53 -19.60 -19.49
N CYS A 105 -3.47 -18.32 -19.15
CA CYS A 105 -3.50 -17.90 -17.75
C CYS A 105 -4.95 -17.78 -17.26
N ARG A 106 -5.15 -18.06 -15.97
CA ARG A 106 -6.44 -17.83 -15.27
C ARG A 106 -6.89 -16.37 -15.35
N TYR A 107 -5.95 -15.46 -15.61
CA TYR A 107 -6.17 -14.03 -15.69
C TYR A 107 -5.85 -13.51 -17.09
N SER A 108 -6.50 -12.42 -17.48
CA SER A 108 -6.11 -11.71 -18.68
C SER A 108 -4.65 -11.21 -18.59
N PRO A 109 -3.85 -11.29 -19.68
CA PRO A 109 -2.48 -10.78 -19.68
C PRO A 109 -2.37 -9.30 -19.25
N SER A 110 -3.36 -8.49 -19.62
CA SER A 110 -3.45 -7.09 -19.23
C SER A 110 -3.68 -6.93 -17.73
N TYR A 111 -4.57 -7.71 -17.12
CA TYR A 111 -4.79 -7.69 -15.68
C TYR A 111 -3.50 -7.95 -14.92
N LEU A 112 -2.79 -9.04 -15.25
CA LEU A 112 -1.53 -9.38 -14.57
C LEU A 112 -0.48 -8.29 -14.72
N TYR A 113 -0.34 -7.73 -15.93
CA TYR A 113 0.60 -6.64 -16.17
C TYR A 113 0.30 -5.44 -15.27
N TYR A 114 -0.96 -4.97 -15.23
CA TYR A 114 -1.31 -3.80 -14.41
C TYR A 114 -1.32 -4.11 -12.91
N TYR A 115 -1.68 -5.33 -12.50
CA TYR A 115 -1.58 -5.78 -11.11
C TYR A 115 -0.13 -5.74 -10.62
N HIS A 116 0.80 -6.37 -11.33
CA HIS A 116 2.21 -6.38 -10.92
C HIS A 116 2.86 -5.01 -11.04
N LYS A 117 2.45 -4.19 -12.01
CA LYS A 117 2.89 -2.80 -12.11
C LYS A 117 2.44 -1.98 -10.90
N THR A 118 1.19 -2.13 -10.50
CA THR A 118 0.62 -1.50 -9.29
C THR A 118 1.33 -2.00 -8.04
N MET A 119 1.63 -3.30 -7.95
CA MET A 119 2.42 -3.87 -6.85
C MET A 119 3.81 -3.25 -6.74
N ILE A 120 4.50 -3.02 -7.86
CA ILE A 120 5.80 -2.35 -7.86
C ILE A 120 5.71 -0.92 -7.34
N TYR A 121 4.66 -0.18 -7.69
CA TYR A 121 4.45 1.19 -7.20
C TYR A 121 4.05 1.25 -5.72
N MET A 122 3.21 0.31 -5.26
CA MET A 122 2.77 0.26 -3.87
C MET A 122 3.84 -0.32 -2.94
N PHE A 123 4.72 -1.19 -3.45
CA PHE A 123 5.79 -1.84 -2.69
C PHE A 123 7.13 -1.74 -3.43
N PRO A 124 7.71 -0.53 -3.49
CA PRO A 124 9.04 -0.30 -4.04
C PRO A 124 10.11 -1.08 -3.24
N CYS A 125 11.16 -1.48 -3.92
CA CYS A 125 12.30 -2.15 -3.30
C CYS A 125 13.57 -1.39 -3.71
N GLU A 126 13.97 -0.45 -2.86
CA GLU A 126 15.12 0.41 -3.07
C GLU A 126 16.22 0.01 -2.09
N ASN A 127 17.48 -0.02 -2.54
CA ASN A 127 18.61 -0.48 -1.73
C ASN A 127 18.41 -1.87 -1.09
N ASN A 128 17.72 -2.78 -1.78
CA ASN A 128 17.32 -4.11 -1.29
C ASN A 128 16.43 -4.09 -0.04
N ASN A 129 15.82 -2.96 0.30
CA ASN A 129 14.83 -2.86 1.37
C ASN A 129 13.44 -2.74 0.76
N LEU A 130 12.57 -3.70 1.06
CA LEU A 130 11.17 -3.63 0.67
C LEU A 130 10.42 -2.74 1.65
N SER A 131 9.95 -1.60 1.17
CA SER A 131 9.20 -0.62 1.94
C SER A 131 8.09 -0.03 1.07
N ILE A 132 7.07 0.56 1.68
CA ILE A 132 6.17 1.44 0.94
C ILE A 132 6.81 2.81 0.68
N GLU A 133 7.81 3.19 1.47
CA GLU A 133 8.54 4.45 1.32
C GLU A 133 9.53 4.34 0.16
N SER A 134 9.55 5.35 -0.71
CA SER A 134 10.40 5.42 -1.90
C SER A 134 11.04 6.79 -2.02
N CYS A 135 12.28 6.82 -2.52
CA CYS A 135 13.00 8.03 -2.88
C CYS A 135 12.44 8.72 -4.15
N LYS A 136 11.51 8.08 -4.87
CA LYS A 136 10.88 8.68 -6.05
C LYS A 136 9.96 9.83 -5.67
N ASN A 137 10.11 10.91 -6.44
CA ASN A 137 9.36 12.14 -6.24
C ASN A 137 7.89 12.07 -6.71
N ASP A 138 7.49 11.01 -7.38
CA ASP A 138 6.11 10.75 -7.80
C ASP A 138 5.53 9.50 -7.14
N SER A 139 6.16 9.01 -6.06
CA SER A 139 5.73 7.80 -5.36
C SER A 139 4.37 7.95 -4.69
N PHE A 140 3.60 6.86 -4.66
CA PHE A 140 2.26 6.87 -4.07
C PHE A 140 2.26 7.20 -2.58
N THR A 141 3.23 6.67 -1.83
CA THR A 141 3.36 6.97 -0.40
C THR A 141 3.65 8.44 -0.17
N ARG A 142 4.59 9.05 -0.92
CA ARG A 142 4.83 10.50 -0.83
C ARG A 142 3.56 11.30 -1.13
N PHE A 143 2.81 10.92 -2.16
CA PHE A 143 1.53 11.56 -2.48
C PHE A 143 0.54 11.51 -1.31
N LEU A 144 0.37 10.34 -0.67
CA LEU A 144 -0.49 10.21 0.51
C LEU A 144 0.03 11.02 1.69
N ARG A 145 1.34 10.99 1.96
CA ARG A 145 1.97 11.73 3.06
C ARG A 145 1.86 13.25 2.88
N ALA A 146 1.95 13.75 1.66
CA ALA A 146 1.74 15.18 1.37
C ALA A 146 0.30 15.65 1.68
N HIS A 147 -0.64 14.70 1.77
CA HIS A 147 -2.05 14.95 2.08
C HIS A 147 -2.50 14.32 3.41
N CYS A 148 -1.56 13.91 4.28
CA CYS A 148 -1.88 13.16 5.51
C CYS A 148 -2.67 13.97 6.55
N ASN A 149 -2.59 15.30 6.49
CA ASN A 149 -3.31 16.20 7.39
C ASN A 149 -4.81 16.28 7.08
N LYS A 150 -5.27 15.63 6.00
CA LYS A 150 -6.68 15.56 5.60
C LYS A 150 -7.17 14.12 5.61
N VAL A 151 -8.46 13.96 5.92
CA VAL A 151 -9.16 12.66 5.84
C VAL A 151 -9.22 12.16 4.37
N ASP A 152 -9.02 13.06 3.39
CA ASP A 152 -8.95 12.75 1.96
C ASP A 152 -8.04 11.56 1.62
N SER A 153 -6.88 11.45 2.29
CA SER A 153 -5.96 10.32 2.09
C SER A 153 -6.55 8.99 2.56
N LEU A 154 -7.33 9.01 3.65
CA LEU A 154 -8.04 7.83 4.17
C LEU A 154 -9.26 7.51 3.30
N TYR A 155 -9.98 8.51 2.79
CA TYR A 155 -11.03 8.30 1.79
C TYR A 155 -10.47 7.72 0.48
N LEU A 156 -9.26 8.10 0.06
CA LEU A 156 -8.60 7.50 -1.09
C LEU A 156 -8.29 6.03 -0.84
N LEU A 157 -7.68 5.68 0.30
CA LEU A 157 -7.42 4.29 0.67
C LEU A 157 -8.73 3.48 0.78
N ALA A 158 -9.78 4.07 1.34
CA ALA A 158 -11.10 3.46 1.43
C ALA A 158 -11.70 3.21 0.03
N SER A 159 -11.55 4.17 -0.88
CA SER A 159 -12.00 4.02 -2.27
C SER A 159 -11.27 2.90 -2.99
N LEU A 160 -9.94 2.80 -2.85
CA LEU A 160 -9.16 1.71 -3.44
C LEU A 160 -9.55 0.35 -2.85
N LEU A 161 -9.80 0.28 -1.54
CA LEU A 161 -10.31 -0.94 -0.89
C LEU A 161 -11.67 -1.35 -1.50
N LEU A 162 -12.62 -0.43 -1.61
CA LEU A 162 -13.96 -0.72 -2.11
C LEU A 162 -13.96 -1.10 -3.61
N LEU A 163 -13.12 -0.46 -4.41
CA LEU A 163 -12.87 -0.85 -5.81
C LEU A 163 -12.29 -2.27 -5.91
N SER A 164 -11.40 -2.66 -4.97
CA SER A 164 -10.87 -4.02 -4.89
C SER A 164 -11.93 -5.07 -4.51
N GLU A 165 -13.03 -4.64 -3.89
CA GLU A 165 -14.20 -5.48 -3.63
C GLU A 165 -15.16 -5.56 -4.83
N GLY A 166 -14.89 -4.83 -5.90
CA GLY A 166 -15.75 -4.74 -7.09
C GLY A 166 -16.88 -3.72 -6.95
N ILE A 167 -16.86 -2.86 -5.92
CA ILE A 167 -17.83 -1.77 -5.77
C ILE A 167 -17.35 -0.57 -6.58
N ASP A 168 -18.13 -0.17 -7.58
CA ASP A 168 -17.89 1.04 -8.38
C ASP A 168 -18.07 2.32 -7.54
N VAL A 169 -16.95 2.89 -7.12
CA VAL A 169 -16.88 4.15 -6.35
C VAL A 169 -16.78 5.33 -7.32
N PRO A 170 -17.52 6.45 -7.12
CA PRO A 170 -17.48 7.63 -7.99
C PRO A 170 -16.21 8.49 -7.77
N ILE A 171 -15.05 7.86 -7.92
CA ILE A 171 -13.74 8.51 -7.91
C ILE A 171 -13.28 8.76 -9.36
N SER A 172 -12.79 9.95 -9.67
CA SER A 172 -12.34 10.38 -10.99
C SER A 172 -10.97 11.05 -10.94
N ILE A 173 -10.31 11.08 -12.10
CA ILE A 173 -9.14 11.93 -12.32
C ILE A 173 -9.62 13.01 -13.28
N GLU A 174 -9.75 14.23 -12.78
CA GLU A 174 -10.15 15.36 -13.60
C GLU A 174 -8.92 16.03 -14.18
N LYS A 175 -8.96 16.30 -15.49
CA LYS A 175 -7.94 17.07 -16.19
C LYS A 175 -8.52 18.44 -16.48
N ASN A 176 -8.32 19.39 -15.56
CA ASN A 176 -8.83 20.74 -15.68
C ASN A 176 -7.68 21.70 -16.06
N ILE A 177 -7.88 22.49 -17.11
CA ILE A 177 -6.89 23.47 -17.60
C ILE A 177 -6.60 24.56 -16.55
N HIS A 178 -7.60 24.94 -15.74
CA HIS A 178 -7.50 26.05 -14.78
C HIS A 178 -6.99 25.60 -13.41
N ASN A 179 -7.48 24.46 -12.91
CA ASN A 179 -7.20 24.03 -11.55
C ASN A 179 -6.14 22.90 -11.50
N GLY A 180 -5.61 22.45 -12.65
CA GLY A 180 -4.68 21.33 -12.76
C GLY A 180 -5.34 19.95 -12.62
N GLU A 181 -4.58 18.90 -12.91
CA GLU A 181 -5.03 17.51 -12.72
C GLU A 181 -5.19 17.16 -11.24
N ARG A 182 -6.30 16.50 -10.90
CA ARG A 182 -6.64 16.12 -9.52
C ARG A 182 -7.40 14.80 -9.44
N ILE A 183 -7.26 14.11 -8.31
CA ILE A 183 -8.14 13.01 -7.92
C ILE A 183 -9.34 13.61 -7.19
N LEU A 184 -10.54 13.35 -7.71
CA LEU A 184 -11.80 13.82 -7.14
C LEU A 184 -12.67 12.63 -6.73
N LEU A 185 -13.26 12.68 -5.54
CA LEU A 185 -14.40 11.84 -5.17
C LEU A 185 -15.53 12.77 -4.77
N LYS A 186 -16.58 12.78 -5.58
CA LYS A 186 -17.75 13.62 -5.36
C LYS A 186 -18.99 12.85 -5.80
N PHE A 187 -20.05 12.96 -5.00
CA PHE A 187 -21.36 12.47 -5.37
C PHE A 187 -22.16 13.60 -6.00
N ASP A 188 -22.95 13.30 -7.04
CA ASP A 188 -23.71 14.30 -7.81
C ASP A 188 -24.67 15.15 -6.94
N PHE A 189 -25.11 14.61 -5.81
CA PHE A 189 -26.03 15.24 -4.88
C PHE A 189 -25.35 16.01 -3.73
N ASP A 190 -24.02 15.91 -3.59
CA ASP A 190 -23.27 16.57 -2.53
C ASP A 190 -22.65 17.88 -3.05
N GLU A 191 -22.72 18.94 -2.24
CA GLU A 191 -22.07 20.22 -2.55
C GLU A 191 -20.54 20.09 -2.50
N PHE A 192 -20.05 19.31 -1.53
CA PHE A 192 -18.63 19.11 -1.23
C PHE A 192 -18.10 17.77 -1.78
N SER A 193 -16.82 17.75 -2.13
CA SER A 193 -16.09 16.53 -2.44
C SER A 193 -15.53 15.89 -1.18
N PHE A 194 -15.49 14.55 -1.16
CA PHE A 194 -14.82 13.76 -0.13
C PHE A 194 -13.30 13.68 -0.36
N ILE A 195 -12.88 13.79 -1.62
CA ILE A 195 -11.48 13.82 -2.04
C ILE A 195 -11.35 14.94 -3.06
N ASP A 196 -10.43 15.87 -2.83
CA ASP A 196 -9.94 16.82 -3.82
C ASP A 196 -8.42 16.96 -3.63
N LEU A 197 -7.68 16.09 -4.33
CA LEU A 197 -6.24 15.97 -4.17
C LEU A 197 -5.52 16.36 -5.48
N PRO A 198 -4.69 17.42 -5.49
CA PRO A 198 -3.94 17.82 -6.68
C PRO A 198 -2.84 16.80 -7.00
N LEU A 199 -2.71 16.43 -8.27
CA LEU A 199 -1.68 15.50 -8.75
C LEU A 199 -0.32 16.17 -9.01
N TRP A 200 -0.21 17.48 -8.83
CA TRP A 200 1.06 18.20 -8.92
C TRP A 200 1.50 18.62 -7.52
N LEU A 201 2.62 18.05 -7.06
CA LEU A 201 3.19 18.37 -5.76
C LEU A 201 4.55 19.04 -5.91
N GLU A 202 4.81 20.03 -5.07
CA GLU A 202 6.12 20.66 -4.97
C GLU A 202 7.13 19.64 -4.42
N SER A 203 8.30 19.57 -5.06
CA SER A 203 9.45 18.77 -4.64
C SER A 203 10.67 19.63 -4.47
N ILE A 204 11.45 19.32 -3.43
CA ILE A 204 12.73 19.93 -3.12
C ILE A 204 13.81 19.15 -3.88
N VAL A 205 14.58 19.83 -4.71
CA VAL A 205 15.70 19.26 -5.46
C VAL A 205 16.98 20.05 -5.15
N PRO A 206 18.12 19.39 -4.90
CA PRO A 206 19.40 20.08 -4.81
C PRO A 206 19.68 20.84 -6.12
N LYS A 207 20.02 22.13 -6.07
CA LYS A 207 20.55 22.81 -7.27
C LYS A 207 21.89 22.17 -7.61
N GLU A 208 22.01 21.58 -8.81
CA GLU A 208 23.26 21.06 -9.32
C GLU A 208 24.29 22.20 -9.37
N THR A 209 25.38 22.07 -8.61
CA THR A 209 26.53 22.97 -8.73
C THR A 209 27.30 22.54 -9.96
N ASN A 210 27.25 23.35 -11.02
CA ASN A 210 28.13 23.22 -12.17
C ASN A 210 29.58 23.51 -11.73
N GLN A 211 30.24 22.57 -11.06
CA GLN A 211 31.68 22.62 -10.83
C GLN A 211 32.37 21.68 -11.82
N LYS A 212 32.85 22.28 -12.91
CA LYS A 212 33.92 21.70 -13.72
C LYS A 212 35.08 21.39 -12.77
N MET A 213 35.37 20.10 -12.59
CA MET A 213 36.59 19.64 -11.94
C MET A 213 37.78 20.25 -12.69
N HIS A 214 38.48 21.19 -12.06
CA HIS A 214 39.86 21.48 -12.41
C HIS A 214 40.75 20.65 -11.51
N ASP A 215 41.54 19.77 -12.13
CA ASP A 215 42.59 19.00 -11.49
C ASP A 215 43.53 19.93 -10.70
N THR A 216 43.74 19.64 -9.43
CA THR A 216 45.02 19.95 -8.77
C THR A 216 45.30 18.97 -7.63
N ASN A 217 46.46 18.33 -7.75
CA ASN A 217 47.08 17.47 -6.75
C ASN A 217 47.45 18.28 -5.51
N GLY A 218 47.15 17.76 -4.32
CA GLY A 218 47.63 18.33 -3.07
C GLY A 218 47.12 17.56 -1.86
N VAL A 219 47.98 16.72 -1.29
CA VAL A 219 47.74 16.01 -0.04
C VAL A 219 47.70 17.03 1.11
N SER A 220 46.54 17.19 1.76
CA SER A 220 46.35 17.59 3.17
C SER A 220 45.07 18.41 3.34
N GLU A 221 43.91 17.78 3.45
CA GLU A 221 42.66 18.47 3.83
C GLU A 221 41.63 17.46 4.38
N GLU A 222 41.95 16.82 5.51
CA GLU A 222 41.04 15.86 6.18
C GLU A 222 40.31 16.48 7.40
N ILE A 223 40.45 17.79 7.62
CA ILE A 223 39.84 18.49 8.78
C ILE A 223 38.95 19.68 8.35
N ASP A 224 39.12 20.25 7.16
CA ASP A 224 38.26 21.36 6.69
C ASP A 224 36.91 20.92 6.08
N LEU A 225 36.74 19.62 5.82
CA LEU A 225 35.48 19.05 5.31
C LEU A 225 34.33 19.02 6.34
N TYR A 226 34.67 19.04 7.64
CA TYR A 226 33.65 19.02 8.71
C TYR A 226 33.14 20.42 9.08
N ILE A 227 33.93 21.47 8.84
CA ILE A 227 33.54 22.85 9.17
C ILE A 227 32.82 23.53 7.99
N HIS A 228 32.98 23.03 6.76
CA HIS A 228 32.18 23.49 5.61
C HIS A 228 30.77 22.88 5.53
N GLN A 229 30.45 21.82 6.29
CA GLN A 229 29.09 21.24 6.27
C GLN A 229 28.03 22.11 6.96
N GLU A 230 28.40 23.03 7.86
CA GLU A 230 27.44 23.95 8.49
C GLU A 230 27.09 25.19 7.64
N ASN A 231 27.81 25.46 6.54
CA ASN A 231 27.62 26.67 5.73
C ASN A 231 27.28 26.44 4.26
N ILE A 232 27.09 25.20 3.80
CA ILE A 232 26.48 24.95 2.49
C ILE A 232 24.98 24.69 2.67
N MET A 233 24.27 25.77 3.00
CA MET A 233 22.85 25.88 2.68
C MET A 233 22.76 25.92 1.14
N HIS A 234 22.85 24.76 0.49
CA HIS A 234 22.61 24.65 -0.95
C HIS A 234 21.26 25.32 -1.23
N GLU A 235 21.24 26.36 -2.07
CA GLU A 235 19.99 26.95 -2.54
C GLU A 235 19.10 25.83 -3.08
N VAL A 236 17.99 25.56 -2.40
CA VAL A 236 17.06 24.50 -2.78
C VAL A 236 16.25 24.93 -3.99
N GLY A 237 16.28 24.13 -5.06
CA GLY A 237 15.36 24.27 -6.18
C GLY A 237 14.00 23.70 -5.81
N ARG A 238 12.92 24.40 -6.16
CA ARG A 238 11.54 23.91 -6.03
C ARG A 238 11.02 23.58 -7.41
N ILE A 239 10.59 22.35 -7.63
CA ILE A 239 9.98 21.90 -8.89
C ILE A 239 8.61 21.30 -8.63
N MET A 240 7.70 21.43 -9.59
CA MET A 240 6.42 20.72 -9.55
C MET A 240 6.58 19.33 -10.17
N VAL A 241 6.18 18.30 -9.42
CA VAL A 241 6.27 16.89 -9.86
C VAL A 241 4.88 16.31 -9.98
N TYR A 242 4.56 15.80 -11.17
CA TYR A 242 3.33 15.08 -11.42
C TYR A 242 3.37 13.70 -10.76
N GLN A 243 2.36 13.40 -9.95
CA GLN A 243 2.25 12.18 -9.14
C GLN A 243 1.70 11.02 -9.98
N LYS A 244 2.53 10.56 -10.93
CA LYS A 244 2.18 9.57 -11.95
C LYS A 244 1.83 8.21 -11.36
N GLU A 245 2.52 7.76 -10.30
CA GLU A 245 2.21 6.47 -9.68
C GLU A 245 0.81 6.50 -9.03
N ALA A 246 0.45 7.60 -8.36
CA ALA A 246 -0.88 7.79 -7.78
C ALA A 246 -1.99 7.74 -8.84
N GLU A 247 -1.82 8.46 -9.97
CA GLU A 247 -2.77 8.42 -11.09
C GLU A 247 -2.97 6.98 -11.58
N GLN A 248 -1.88 6.25 -11.82
CA GLN A 248 -1.93 4.90 -12.39
C GLN A 248 -2.51 3.86 -11.45
N ILE A 249 -2.22 3.96 -10.15
CA ILE A 249 -2.84 3.11 -9.13
C ILE A 249 -4.34 3.35 -9.13
N VAL A 250 -4.80 4.60 -9.05
CA VAL A 250 -6.24 4.92 -9.08
C VAL A 250 -6.90 4.41 -10.35
N GLN A 251 -6.27 4.58 -11.51
CA GLN A 251 -6.80 4.06 -12.79
C GLN A 251 -6.91 2.54 -12.80
N PHE A 252 -5.90 1.82 -12.29
CA PHE A 252 -5.95 0.36 -12.19
C PHE A 252 -7.10 -0.09 -11.29
N PHE A 253 -7.22 0.42 -10.07
CA PHE A 253 -8.30 0.03 -9.16
C PHE A 253 -9.68 0.37 -9.75
N LYS A 254 -9.84 1.52 -10.40
CA LYS A 254 -11.09 1.87 -11.12
C LYS A 254 -11.44 0.87 -12.22
N SER A 255 -10.44 0.31 -12.91
CA SER A 255 -10.68 -0.65 -13.99
C SER A 255 -11.18 -2.01 -13.49
N LEU A 256 -11.01 -2.34 -12.20
CA LEU A 256 -11.46 -3.61 -11.61
C LEU A 256 -12.98 -3.79 -11.64
N CYS A 257 -13.74 -2.69 -11.65
CA CYS A 257 -15.20 -2.71 -11.69
C CYS A 257 -15.76 -2.80 -13.12
N ARG A 258 -14.93 -3.05 -14.13
CA ARG A 258 -15.30 -3.08 -15.54
C ARG A 258 -14.67 -4.29 -16.23
N GLU A 259 -15.30 -4.76 -17.31
CA GLU A 259 -14.70 -5.82 -18.12
C GLU A 259 -13.44 -5.33 -18.86
N PRO A 260 -12.40 -6.18 -19.03
CA PRO A 260 -12.36 -7.59 -18.64
C PRO A 260 -11.97 -7.86 -17.17
N PHE A 261 -11.50 -6.86 -16.42
CA PHE A 261 -10.90 -7.09 -15.10
C PHE A 261 -11.90 -7.48 -14.01
N LEU A 262 -13.18 -7.16 -14.19
CA LEU A 262 -14.24 -7.64 -13.31
C LEU A 262 -14.29 -9.18 -13.26
N SER A 263 -14.11 -9.84 -14.41
CA SER A 263 -14.00 -11.30 -14.48
C SER A 263 -12.72 -11.81 -13.80
N ASP A 264 -11.58 -11.14 -13.99
CA ASP A 264 -10.30 -11.48 -13.35
C ASP A 264 -10.37 -11.35 -11.82
N LEU A 265 -11.08 -10.34 -11.32
CA LEU A 265 -11.31 -10.13 -9.88
C LEU A 265 -12.08 -11.30 -9.24
N SER A 266 -12.96 -11.94 -10.02
CA SER A 266 -13.69 -13.12 -9.56
C SER A 266 -12.80 -14.37 -9.47
N ASN A 267 -11.67 -14.39 -10.19
CA ASN A 267 -10.73 -15.50 -10.22
C ASN A 267 -9.70 -15.47 -9.07
N CYS A 268 -9.63 -14.38 -8.31
CA CYS A 268 -8.73 -14.17 -7.15
C CYS A 268 -9.51 -13.87 -5.86
N ARG A 269 -10.67 -14.52 -5.70
CA ARG A 269 -11.49 -14.45 -4.47
C ARG A 269 -10.74 -15.02 -3.26
N GLU A 270 -11.19 -14.60 -2.09
CA GLU A 270 -10.72 -15.17 -0.82
C GLU A 270 -10.98 -16.68 -0.77
N PRO A 271 -10.02 -17.47 -0.27
CA PRO A 271 -10.16 -18.92 -0.19
C PRO A 271 -11.19 -19.30 0.86
N SER A 272 -12.12 -20.18 0.51
CA SER A 272 -13.16 -20.70 1.41
C SER A 272 -12.72 -21.93 2.21
N GLY A 273 -11.55 -22.48 1.89
CA GLY A 273 -11.00 -23.65 2.58
C GLY A 273 -9.54 -23.93 2.21
N ARG A 274 -8.95 -24.93 2.88
CA ARG A 274 -7.53 -25.28 2.77
C ARG A 274 -7.07 -25.57 1.34
N GLN A 275 -7.91 -26.22 0.53
CA GLN A 275 -7.57 -26.55 -0.86
C GLN A 275 -7.39 -25.29 -1.70
N GLU A 276 -8.35 -24.36 -1.66
CA GLU A 276 -8.26 -23.08 -2.38
C GLU A 276 -7.13 -22.20 -1.85
N PHE A 277 -6.92 -22.20 -0.53
CA PHE A 277 -5.79 -21.51 0.08
C PHE A 277 -4.45 -22.03 -0.49
N ASN A 278 -4.28 -23.34 -0.56
CA ASN A 278 -3.07 -23.97 -1.12
C ASN A 278 -2.89 -23.71 -2.63
N MET A 279 -3.96 -23.39 -3.37
CA MET A 279 -3.85 -22.97 -4.77
C MET A 279 -3.27 -21.56 -4.92
N GLY A 280 -3.35 -20.72 -3.89
CA GLY A 280 -2.69 -19.42 -3.86
C GLY A 280 -3.28 -18.34 -4.78
N TYR A 281 -4.47 -18.55 -5.36
CA TYR A 281 -5.06 -17.58 -6.31
C TYR A 281 -5.38 -16.22 -5.70
N PHE A 282 -5.69 -16.17 -4.41
CA PHE A 282 -5.88 -14.91 -3.68
C PHE A 282 -4.60 -14.06 -3.63
N LEU A 283 -3.42 -14.63 -3.91
CA LEU A 283 -2.17 -13.89 -3.94
C LEU A 283 -2.09 -12.93 -5.14
N GLU A 284 -2.88 -13.12 -6.20
CA GLU A 284 -3.04 -12.14 -7.30
C GLU A 284 -4.25 -11.22 -7.08
N SER A 285 -4.73 -11.09 -5.84
CA SER A 285 -5.92 -10.28 -5.52
C SER A 285 -5.55 -8.82 -5.27
N PRO A 286 -6.26 -7.84 -5.84
CA PRO A 286 -6.10 -6.44 -5.50
C PRO A 286 -6.53 -6.16 -4.05
N ARG A 287 -7.42 -7.00 -3.49
CA ARG A 287 -7.82 -6.96 -2.07
C ARG A 287 -6.62 -7.14 -1.16
N LEU A 288 -5.85 -8.20 -1.40
CA LEU A 288 -4.61 -8.46 -0.67
C LEU A 288 -3.63 -7.29 -0.80
N LEU A 289 -3.47 -6.77 -2.02
CA LEU A 289 -2.53 -5.70 -2.31
C LEU A 289 -2.85 -4.43 -1.51
N ILE A 290 -4.10 -3.94 -1.58
CA ILE A 290 -4.51 -2.71 -0.88
C ILE A 290 -4.57 -2.90 0.64
N GLN A 291 -5.05 -4.05 1.13
CA GLN A 291 -5.08 -4.34 2.56
C GLN A 291 -3.67 -4.38 3.17
N SER A 292 -2.71 -5.00 2.48
CA SER A 292 -1.32 -5.00 2.92
C SER A 292 -0.73 -3.60 2.94
N TYR A 293 -1.03 -2.78 1.92
CA TYR A 293 -0.52 -1.43 1.84
C TYR A 293 -1.09 -0.51 2.92
N ILE A 294 -2.39 -0.63 3.21
CA ILE A 294 -3.03 0.09 4.34
C ILE A 294 -2.34 -0.27 5.66
N PHE A 295 -2.02 -1.55 5.87
CA PHE A 295 -1.32 -2.01 7.08
C PHE A 295 0.11 -1.47 7.20
N GLU A 296 0.82 -1.32 6.08
CA GLU A 296 2.15 -0.68 6.07
C GLU A 296 2.06 0.86 6.25
N TYR A 297 0.99 1.48 5.76
CA TYR A 297 0.83 2.94 5.74
C TYR A 297 0.28 3.53 7.04
N ILE A 298 -0.73 2.88 7.62
CA ILE A 298 -1.39 3.31 8.85
C ILE A 298 -0.73 2.61 10.04
N ASP A 299 -0.08 3.40 10.89
CA ASP A 299 0.79 2.90 11.95
C ASP A 299 0.20 3.05 13.36
N ASN A 300 -0.98 3.65 13.50
CA ASN A 300 -1.58 3.94 14.80
C ASN A 300 -3.10 3.71 14.84
N GLU A 301 -3.59 3.35 16.03
CA GLU A 301 -5.00 3.05 16.30
C GLU A 301 -5.94 4.19 15.86
N LYS A 302 -5.59 5.43 16.16
CA LYS A 302 -6.45 6.59 15.89
C LYS A 302 -6.69 6.78 14.39
N GLN A 303 -5.63 6.73 13.58
CA GLN A 303 -5.73 6.85 12.14
C GLN A 303 -6.44 5.63 11.53
N TYR A 304 -6.25 4.43 12.07
CA TYR A 304 -6.96 3.25 11.61
C TYR A 304 -8.47 3.36 11.88
N LYS A 305 -8.88 3.87 13.04
CA LYS A 305 -10.30 4.15 13.33
C LYS A 305 -10.91 5.18 12.37
N LEU A 306 -10.18 6.24 12.04
CA LEU A 306 -10.61 7.20 11.02
C LEU A 306 -10.72 6.57 9.63
N PHE A 307 -9.86 5.61 9.30
CA PHE A 307 -9.98 4.84 8.06
C PHE A 307 -11.25 3.98 8.05
N LEU A 308 -11.60 3.32 9.16
CA LEU A 308 -12.86 2.58 9.29
C LEU A 308 -14.07 3.50 9.12
N ASP A 309 -14.03 4.68 9.75
CA ASP A 309 -15.03 5.74 9.61
C ASP A 309 -15.20 6.10 8.12
N SER A 310 -14.10 6.30 7.38
CA SER A 310 -14.12 6.59 5.94
C SER A 310 -14.75 5.47 5.11
N VAL A 311 -14.40 4.20 5.38
CA VAL A 311 -14.97 3.04 4.68
C VAL A 311 -16.46 2.92 4.94
N TYR A 312 -16.87 3.00 6.21
CA TYR A 312 -18.28 2.92 6.60
C TYR A 312 -19.09 4.06 5.98
N MET A 313 -18.57 5.30 6.01
CA MET A 313 -19.25 6.44 5.40
C MET A 313 -19.45 6.31 3.91
N LEU A 314 -18.42 5.91 3.16
CA LEU A 314 -18.55 5.70 1.72
C LEU A 314 -19.58 4.62 1.40
N LEU A 315 -19.55 3.49 2.10
CA LEU A 315 -20.52 2.40 1.91
C LEU A 315 -21.95 2.86 2.18
N GLN A 316 -22.20 3.58 3.29
CA GLN A 316 -23.53 4.09 3.63
C GLN A 316 -24.01 5.15 2.63
N LYS A 317 -23.14 6.08 2.24
CA LYS A 317 -23.44 7.09 1.22
C LYS A 317 -23.84 6.46 -0.11
N MET A 318 -23.06 5.49 -0.58
CA MET A 318 -23.38 4.75 -1.81
C MET A 318 -24.67 3.94 -1.68
N LEU A 319 -24.93 3.32 -0.52
CA LEU A 319 -26.12 2.51 -0.32
C LEU A 319 -27.42 3.33 -0.37
N TYR A 320 -27.44 4.48 0.29
CA TYR A 320 -28.68 5.25 0.49
C TYR A 320 -28.93 6.32 -0.56
N TYR A 321 -27.87 6.92 -1.12
CA TYR A 321 -28.01 8.13 -1.93
C TYR A 321 -27.58 7.94 -3.38
N MET A 322 -26.73 6.94 -3.67
CA MET A 322 -26.33 6.68 -5.04
C MET A 322 -27.40 5.87 -5.78
N LYS A 323 -27.89 6.43 -6.90
CA LYS A 323 -28.76 5.70 -7.83
C LYS A 323 -27.96 4.54 -8.43
N SER A 324 -28.24 3.33 -7.96
CA SER A 324 -27.54 2.12 -8.38
C SER A 324 -28.52 0.95 -8.55
N SER A 325 -28.10 -0.06 -9.31
CA SER A 325 -28.91 -1.27 -9.52
C SER A 325 -29.11 -2.03 -8.20
N GLU A 326 -30.19 -2.81 -8.10
CA GLU A 326 -30.42 -3.64 -6.91
C GLU A 326 -29.29 -4.66 -6.67
N GLN A 327 -28.67 -5.17 -7.73
CA GLN A 327 -27.49 -6.02 -7.63
C GLN A 327 -26.30 -5.29 -6.97
N HIS A 328 -26.06 -4.04 -7.35
CA HIS A 328 -25.00 -3.22 -6.77
C HIS A 328 -25.29 -2.88 -5.29
N LYS A 329 -26.54 -2.54 -4.95
CA LYS A 329 -26.95 -2.35 -3.54
C LYS A 329 -26.78 -3.62 -2.71
N GLN A 330 -27.09 -4.79 -3.26
CA GLN A 330 -26.86 -6.07 -2.59
C GLN A 330 -25.37 -6.34 -2.38
N LEU A 331 -24.51 -6.00 -3.34
CA LEU A 331 -23.06 -6.09 -3.19
C LEU A 331 -22.58 -5.18 -2.05
N ILE A 332 -23.00 -3.90 -2.03
CA ILE A 332 -22.68 -2.97 -0.95
C ILE A 332 -23.12 -3.50 0.42
N LYS A 333 -24.37 -3.99 0.55
CA LYS A 333 -24.89 -4.57 1.80
C LYS A 333 -24.06 -5.77 2.26
N ARG A 334 -23.68 -6.67 1.33
CA ARG A 334 -22.80 -7.80 1.64
C ARG A 334 -21.43 -7.32 2.13
N THR A 335 -20.84 -6.32 1.46
CA THR A 335 -19.56 -5.76 1.88
C THR A 335 -19.64 -5.08 3.25
N ILE A 336 -20.72 -4.35 3.56
CA ILE A 336 -20.95 -3.82 4.91
C ILE A 336 -20.94 -4.93 5.94
N ASN A 337 -21.69 -6.02 5.73
CA ASN A 337 -21.75 -7.15 6.66
C ASN A 337 -20.42 -7.93 6.76
N CYS A 338 -19.63 -7.95 5.68
CA CYS A 338 -18.29 -8.53 5.70
C CYS A 338 -17.30 -7.64 6.46
N CYS A 339 -17.45 -6.32 6.41
CA CYS A 339 -16.53 -5.37 7.03
C CYS A 339 -16.88 -5.07 8.49
N PHE A 340 -18.17 -5.05 8.83
CA PHE A 340 -18.69 -4.51 10.08
C PHE A 340 -19.76 -5.42 10.68
N ILE A 341 -19.92 -5.34 12.01
CA ILE A 341 -20.93 -6.08 12.77
C ILE A 341 -21.50 -5.18 13.88
N ASP A 342 -22.78 -5.33 14.19
CA ASP A 342 -23.38 -4.67 15.37
C ASP A 342 -22.88 -5.37 16.64
N VAL A 343 -22.55 -4.59 17.67
CA VAL A 343 -22.11 -5.09 18.98
C VAL A 343 -23.10 -6.11 19.56
N LYS A 344 -24.41 -5.94 19.32
CA LYS A 344 -25.46 -6.87 19.78
C LYS A 344 -25.37 -8.23 19.10
N ASP A 345 -24.96 -8.28 17.85
CA ASP A 345 -24.88 -9.52 17.07
C ASP A 345 -23.64 -10.33 17.41
N LEU A 346 -22.58 -9.69 17.92
CA LEU A 346 -21.35 -10.34 18.35
C LEU A 346 -21.59 -11.37 19.47
N TYR A 347 -22.48 -11.06 20.42
CA TYR A 347 -22.77 -11.91 21.58
C TYR A 347 -23.85 -12.97 21.33
N ASN A 348 -24.51 -12.93 20.17
CA ASN A 348 -25.62 -13.83 19.82
C ASN A 348 -25.22 -14.97 18.87
N GLY A 349 -23.99 -14.95 18.33
CA GLY A 349 -23.50 -15.95 17.38
C GLY A 349 -22.31 -16.78 17.90
N PRO A 350 -21.98 -17.92 17.26
CA PRO A 350 -20.80 -18.73 17.58
C PRO A 350 -19.47 -18.08 17.13
N GLN A 351 -19.46 -16.77 16.87
CA GLN A 351 -18.30 -16.06 16.33
C GLN A 351 -17.24 -15.93 17.42
N ARG A 352 -16.21 -16.75 17.32
CA ARG A 352 -15.11 -16.78 18.27
C ARG A 352 -14.21 -15.56 18.03
N ASN A 353 -13.91 -14.81 19.08
CA ASN A 353 -12.93 -13.73 18.99
C ASN A 353 -11.52 -14.33 18.89
N HIS A 354 -11.10 -14.64 17.66
CA HIS A 354 -9.78 -15.23 17.39
C HIS A 354 -8.64 -14.25 17.68
N VAL A 355 -8.92 -12.94 17.70
CA VAL A 355 -7.92 -11.91 18.02
C VAL A 355 -7.43 -12.09 19.45
N ILE A 356 -8.34 -12.32 20.41
CA ILE A 356 -7.96 -12.59 21.81
C ILE A 356 -7.03 -13.79 21.91
N ASP A 357 -7.41 -14.90 21.28
CA ASP A 357 -6.65 -16.16 21.32
C ASP A 357 -5.24 -15.97 20.72
N ILE A 358 -5.14 -15.31 19.56
CA ILE A 358 -3.88 -15.07 18.86
C ILE A 358 -3.00 -14.07 19.63
N CYS A 359 -3.56 -12.99 20.16
CA CYS A 359 -2.83 -12.04 21.01
C CYS A 359 -2.30 -12.73 22.27
N ALA A 360 -3.09 -13.61 22.90
CA ALA A 360 -2.67 -14.37 24.07
C ALA A 360 -1.55 -15.37 23.74
N LEU A 361 -1.63 -16.05 22.59
CA LEU A 361 -0.57 -16.94 22.11
C LEU A 361 0.71 -16.17 21.82
N LYS A 362 0.63 -15.04 21.12
CA LYS A 362 1.80 -14.19 20.82
C LYS A 362 2.47 -13.70 22.09
N TYR A 363 1.69 -13.19 23.05
CA TYR A 363 2.20 -12.77 24.35
C TYR A 363 2.93 -13.90 25.08
N LYS A 364 2.41 -15.14 25.03
CA LYS A 364 3.08 -16.32 25.62
C LYS A 364 4.39 -16.64 24.91
N ILE A 365 4.43 -16.60 23.58
CA ILE A 365 5.64 -16.84 22.78
C ILE A 365 6.73 -15.83 23.15
N ASP A 366 6.38 -14.54 23.18
CA ASP A 366 7.30 -13.44 23.48
C ASP A 366 7.87 -13.55 24.89
N ARG A 367 7.00 -13.81 25.87
CA ARG A 367 7.41 -13.98 27.27
C ARG A 367 8.28 -15.21 27.50
N SER A 368 8.08 -16.25 26.70
CA SER A 368 8.85 -17.49 26.82
C SER A 368 10.20 -17.44 26.09
N SER A 369 10.52 -16.32 25.42
CA SER A 369 11.71 -16.18 24.57
C SER A 369 11.85 -17.32 23.55
N ILE A 370 10.72 -17.89 23.12
CA ILE A 370 10.70 -18.91 22.08
C ILE A 370 10.95 -18.16 20.78
N LEU A 371 12.21 -18.12 20.36
CA LEU A 371 12.57 -17.64 19.04
C LEU A 371 11.86 -18.52 18.00
N PRO A 372 11.12 -17.94 17.04
CA PRO A 372 10.49 -18.70 15.97
C PRO A 372 11.51 -19.39 15.07
#